data_AF-A0A960GIK7-F1
#
_entry.id   AF-A0A960GIK7-F1
#
_cell.length_a   1.000
_cell.length_b   1.000
_cell.length_c   1.000
_cell.angle_alpha   90.00
_cell.angle_beta   90.00
_cell.angle_gamma   90.00
#
_symmetry.space_group_name_H-M   'P 1'
#
loop_
_entity.id
_entity.type
_entity.pdbx_description
1 polymer ?
#
loop_
_entity_poly.entity_id
_entity_poly.type
_entity_poly.pdbx_seq_one_letter_code
_entity_poly.pdbx_strand_id
1 'polypeptide(L)' 'MAVLNDDQVAAAVANLHGWEHTGGTLRWAVTFPSFLEGIEAVRTVAELADRADHHPDIDIRWRTVT' A
#
# COMPACT_ATOMS: atom_id res chain seq x y z
N MET A 1 6.56 -17.19 -1.91
CA MET A 1 5.81 -16.88 -3.15
C MET A 1 6.79 -16.63 -4.28
N ALA A 2 6.44 -16.96 -5.53
CA ALA A 2 7.26 -16.63 -6.70
C ALA A 2 7.06 -15.15 -7.09
N VAL A 3 8.14 -14.47 -7.48
CA VAL A 3 8.08 -13.08 -7.94
C VAL A 3 7.43 -13.04 -9.32
N LEU A 4 6.46 -12.15 -9.50
CA LEU A 4 5.79 -11.93 -10.78
C LEU A 4 6.75 -11.24 -11.76
N ASN A 5 6.63 -11.54 -13.05
CA ASN A 5 7.29 -10.78 -14.10
C ASN A 5 6.53 -9.47 -14.41
N ASP A 6 7.14 -8.58 -15.18
CA ASP A 6 6.58 -7.26 -15.47
C ASP A 6 5.19 -7.32 -16.15
N ASP A 7 4.96 -8.29 -17.05
CA ASP A 7 3.66 -8.47 -17.72
C ASP A 7 2.57 -8.88 -16.72
N GLN A 8 2.91 -9.78 -15.80
CA GLN A 8 2.01 -10.24 -14.73
C GLN A 8 1.70 -9.10 -13.75
N VAL A 9 2.69 -8.27 -13.41
CA VAL A 9 2.48 -7.08 -12.57
C VAL A 9 1.60 -6.07 -13.29
N ALA A 10 1.88 -5.76 -14.55
CA ALA A 10 1.09 -4.82 -15.34
C ALA A 10 -0.38 -5.25 -15.44
N ALA A 11 -0.64 -6.54 -15.66
CA ALA A 11 -2.00 -7.09 -15.68
C ALA A 11 -2.69 -7.02 -14.30
N ALA A 12 -1.97 -7.29 -13.22
CA ALA A 12 -2.51 -7.24 -11.86
C ALA A 12 -2.82 -5.81 -11.38
N VAL A 13 -1.98 -4.84 -11.74
CA VAL A 13 -2.09 -3.44 -11.30
C VAL A 13 -3.12 -2.66 -12.12
N ALA A 14 -3.50 -3.13 -13.31
CA ALA A 14 -4.47 -2.45 -14.18
C ALA A 14 -5.80 -2.09 -13.47
N ASN A 15 -6.20 -2.87 -12.45
CA ASN A 15 -7.43 -2.65 -11.68
C ASN A 15 -7.19 -2.01 -10.30
N LEU A 16 -5.93 -1.69 -9.96
CA LEU A 16 -5.54 -1.09 -8.68
C LEU A 16 -5.44 0.43 -8.83
N HIS A 17 -6.59 1.11 -8.76
CA HIS A 17 -6.64 2.57 -8.90
C HIS A 17 -5.77 3.27 -7.84
N GLY A 18 -4.88 4.16 -8.30
CA GLY A 18 -3.98 4.93 -7.45
C GLY A 18 -2.64 4.25 -7.15
N TRP A 19 -2.48 2.96 -7.46
CA TRP A 19 -1.21 2.26 -7.26
C TRP A 19 -0.24 2.54 -8.40
N GLU A 20 1.00 2.82 -8.05
CA GLU A 20 2.11 3.05 -8.96
C GLU A 20 3.14 1.92 -8.80
N HIS A 21 3.59 1.34 -9.90
CA HIS A 21 4.67 0.36 -9.90
C HIS A 21 6.00 1.05 -10.22
N THR A 22 6.94 1.04 -9.27
CA THR A 22 8.27 1.62 -9.45
C THR A 22 9.33 0.74 -8.79
N GLY A 23 10.33 0.31 -9.55
CA GLY A 23 11.50 -0.39 -9.02
C GLY A 23 11.18 -1.74 -8.34
N GLY A 24 10.17 -2.47 -8.82
CA GLY A 24 9.74 -3.74 -8.22
C GLY A 24 8.85 -3.57 -6.98
N THR A 25 8.36 -2.37 -6.70
CA THR A 25 7.49 -2.08 -5.57
C THR A 25 6.22 -1.38 -6.04
N LEU A 26 5.09 -1.78 -5.48
CA LEU A 26 3.82 -1.05 -5.62
C LEU A 26 3.72 -0.01 -4.51
N ARG A 27 3.44 1.24 -4.87
CA ARG A 27 3.22 2.35 -3.93
C ARG A 27 1.86 2.97 -4.14
N TRP A 28 1.27 3.46 -3.05
CA TRP A 28 0.03 4.21 -3.09
C TRP A 28 0.04 5.26 -1.99
N ALA A 29 -0.40 6.48 -2.29
CA ALA A 29 -0.45 7.56 -1.31
C ALA A 29 -1.88 8.07 -1.12
N VAL A 30 -2.28 8.28 0.13
CA VAL A 30 -3.61 8.80 0.50
C VAL A 30 -3.47 9.95 1.48
N THR A 31 -4.21 11.02 1.23
CA THR A 31 -4.34 12.14 2.18
C THR A 31 -5.69 12.09 2.88
N PHE A 32 -5.67 11.91 4.21
CA PHE A 32 -6.86 11.83 5.05
C PHE A 32 -7.35 13.22 5.49
N PRO A 33 -8.61 13.37 5.91
CA PRO A 33 -9.12 14.64 6.43
C PRO A 33 -8.41 15.10 7.72
N SER A 34 -7.96 14.16 8.56
CA SER A 34 -7.22 14.42 9.79
C SER A 34 -6.08 13.42 10.03
N PHE A 35 -5.14 13.77 10.94
CA PHE A 35 -4.03 12.88 11.30
C PHE A 35 -4.53 11.57 11.91
N LEU A 36 -5.51 11.66 12.83
CA LEU A 36 -6.04 10.49 13.54
C LEU A 36 -6.77 9.52 12.60
N GLU A 37 -7.47 10.02 11.57
CA GLU A 37 -8.06 9.14 10.55
C GLU A 37 -7.00 8.38 9.76
N GLY A 38 -5.85 9.00 9.47
CA GLY A 38 -4.71 8.30 8.88
C GLY A 38 -4.16 7.20 9.78
N ILE A 39 -4.08 7.45 11.09
CA ILE A 39 -3.64 6.42 12.06
C ILE A 39 -4.62 5.25 12.14
N GLU A 40 -5.94 5.48 12.11
CA GLU A 40 -6.92 4.40 12.09
C GLU A 40 -6.85 3.55 10.82
N ALA A 41 -6.56 4.18 9.67
CA ALA A 41 -6.30 3.45 8.43
C ALA A 41 -5.04 2.58 8.55
N VAL A 42 -3.95 3.11 9.11
CA VAL A 42 -2.71 2.35 9.36
C VAL A 42 -2.95 1.16 10.30
N ARG A 43 -3.74 1.34 11.36
CA ARG A 43 -4.11 0.23 12.26
C ARG A 43 -4.81 -0.90 11.50
N THR A 44 -5.77 -0.55 10.65
CA THR A 44 -6.50 -1.53 9.84
C THR A 44 -5.57 -2.28 8.89
N VAL A 45 -4.62 -1.58 8.24
CA VAL A 45 -3.60 -2.21 7.39
C VAL A 45 -2.70 -3.14 8.20
N ALA A 46 -2.26 -2.74 9.40
CA ALA A 46 -1.40 -3.56 10.24
C ALA A 46 -2.06 -4.88 10.65
N GLU A 47 -3.36 -4.87 11.00
CA GLU A 47 -4.11 -6.09 11.33
C GLU A 47 -4.22 -7.06 10.14
N LEU A 48 -4.38 -6.52 8.91
CA LEU A 48 -4.41 -7.32 7.70
C LEU A 48 -3.03 -7.86 7.32
N ALA A 49 -1.99 -7.04 7.48
CA ALA A 49 -0.61 -7.40 7.21
C ALA A 49 -0.12 -8.55 8.11
N ASP A 50 -0.39 -8.47 9.42
CA ASP A 50 -0.01 -9.49 10.40
C ASP A 50 -0.70 -10.83 10.12
N ARG A 51 -2.00 -10.81 9.80
CA ARG A 51 -2.74 -12.02 9.41
C ARG A 51 -2.20 -12.65 8.13
N ALA A 52 -1.67 -11.85 7.21
CA ALA A 52 -1.12 -12.30 5.95
C ALA A 52 0.36 -12.72 6.04
N ASP A 53 1.02 -12.50 7.18
CA ASP A 53 2.48 -12.56 7.32
C ASP A 53 3.20 -11.78 6.20
N HIS A 54 2.65 -10.61 5.87
CA HIS A 54 3.13 -9.78 4.77
C HIS A 54 3.02 -8.30 5.11
N HIS A 55 4.16 -7.70 5.39
CA HIS A 55 4.26 -6.39 6.02
C HIS A 55 4.67 -5.33 4.99
N PRO A 56 3.83 -4.32 4.71
CA PRO A 56 4.22 -3.19 3.88
C PRO A 56 5.13 -2.23 4.66
N ASP A 57 5.91 -1.45 3.93
CA ASP A 57 6.50 -0.22 4.46
C ASP A 57 5.41 0.87 4.51
N ILE A 58 5.34 1.62 5.60
CA ILE A 58 4.35 2.70 5.79
C ILE A 58 5.08 3.98 6.20
N ASP A 59 4.94 5.06 5.42
CA ASP A 59 5.41 6.41 5.74
C ASP A 59 4.22 7.29 6.14
N ILE A 60 4.34 8.00 7.26
CA ILE A 60 3.28 8.88 7.78
C ILE A 60 3.79 10.32 7.84
N ARG A 61 3.32 11.15 6.92
CA ARG A 61 3.60 12.59 6.86
C ARG A 61 2.35 13.39 7.19
N TRP A 62 2.08 13.55 8.47
CA TRP A 62 0.84 14.15 8.98
C TRP A 62 -0.38 13.42 8.40
N ARG A 63 -1.15 14.05 7.51
CA ARG A 63 -2.37 13.48 6.93
C ARG A 63 -2.10 12.58 5.74
N THR A 64 -0.87 12.53 5.23
CA THR A 64 -0.52 11.70 4.08
C THR A 64 0.14 10.41 4.56
N VAL A 65 -0.45 9.28 4.16
CA VAL A 65 0.11 7.94 4.36
C VAL A 65 0.54 7.41 3.00
N THR A 66 1.74 6.84 2.92
CA THR A 66 2.29 6.20 1.71
C THR A 66 2.78 4.80 2.04
#